data_AF-A0A841WIE1-F1
#
_entry.id   AF-A0A841WIE1-F1
#
_cell.length_a   1.000
_cell.length_b   1.000
_cell.length_c   1.000
_cell.angle_alpha   90.00
_cell.angle_beta   90.00
_cell.angle_gamma   90.00
#
_symmetry.space_group_name_H-M   'P 1'
#
loop_
_entity.id
_entity.type
_entity.pdbx_description
1 polymer ?
#
loop_
_entity_poly.entity_id
_entity_poly.type
_entity_poly.pdbx_seq_one_letter_code
_entity_poly.pdbx_strand_id
1 'polypeptide(L)'
;MYQATAENQLEIVKIRGDLVRLNGEKVKLIGRYISRTWKPDGKFTGIPGFQGIYIKARIILEDGMEVSIFPSWNKQSLRSPEETEKYNHQMVEAVGVVQFEGTLSPNSQIRESYINLTQLGPYL
;
A
#
# COMPACT_ATOMS: atom_id res chain seq x y z
N MET A 1 8.55 -24.02 -27.76
CA MET A 1 9.60 -23.28 -27.04
C MET A 1 8.90 -22.31 -26.09
N TYR A 2 9.30 -22.34 -24.82
CA TYR A 2 8.65 -21.65 -23.70
C TYR A 2 8.79 -20.13 -23.82
N GLN A 3 7.68 -19.39 -23.77
CA GLN A 3 7.69 -17.97 -23.41
C GLN A 3 7.52 -17.89 -21.89
N ALA A 4 8.63 -17.86 -21.16
CA ALA A 4 8.62 -17.42 -19.77
C ALA A 4 8.36 -15.91 -19.78
N THR A 5 7.14 -15.50 -19.42
CA THR A 5 6.72 -14.11 -19.34
C THR A 5 7.53 -13.35 -18.29
N ALA A 6 7.82 -12.08 -18.55
CA ALA A 6 8.68 -11.17 -17.78
C ALA A 6 8.24 -10.89 -16.32
N GLU A 7 7.28 -11.65 -15.77
CA GLU A 7 6.77 -11.49 -14.40
C GLU A 7 7.71 -12.10 -13.34
N ASN A 8 8.74 -12.84 -13.76
CA ASN A 8 9.64 -13.56 -12.86
C ASN A 8 10.89 -12.77 -12.39
N GLN A 9 10.99 -11.46 -12.67
CA GLN A 9 12.19 -10.65 -12.38
C GLN A 9 11.91 -9.31 -11.67
N LEU A 10 10.75 -9.12 -11.06
CA LEU A 10 10.52 -7.92 -10.25
C LEU A 10 11.46 -7.93 -9.03
N GLU A 11 12.20 -6.84 -8.85
CA GLU A 11 13.03 -6.66 -7.67
C GLU A 11 12.19 -6.63 -6.40
N ILE A 12 12.77 -7.12 -5.31
CA ILE A 12 12.09 -7.26 -4.03
C ILE A 12 12.42 -6.08 -3.12
N VAL A 13 11.40 -5.50 -2.51
CA VAL A 13 11.48 -4.51 -1.44
C VAL A 13 11.14 -5.17 -0.12
N LYS A 14 12.10 -5.19 0.81
CA LYS A 14 11.96 -5.73 2.17
C LYS A 14 12.35 -4.75 3.26
N ILE A 15 13.13 -3.71 2.92
CA ILE A 15 13.58 -2.66 3.85
C ILE A 15 13.51 -1.27 3.21
N ARG A 16 13.68 -0.22 4.01
CA ARG A 16 13.73 1.18 3.55
C ARG A 16 14.80 1.41 2.49
N GLY A 17 15.96 0.77 2.60
CA GLY A 17 17.03 0.90 1.62
C GLY A 17 16.59 0.52 0.20
N ASP A 18 15.76 -0.51 0.08
CA ASP A 18 15.21 -0.96 -1.20
C ASP A 18 14.22 0.06 -1.76
N LEU A 19 13.36 0.64 -0.92
CA LEU A 19 12.41 1.69 -1.32
C LEU A 19 13.11 2.91 -1.91
N VAL A 20 14.23 3.32 -1.32
CA VAL A 20 15.02 4.46 -1.83
C VAL A 20 15.62 4.12 -3.19
N ARG A 21 16.21 2.94 -3.32
CA ARG A 21 16.87 2.48 -4.55
C ARG A 21 15.89 2.24 -5.71
N LEU A 22 14.70 1.75 -5.40
CA LEU A 22 13.67 1.36 -6.37
C LEU A 22 12.52 2.37 -6.47
N ASN A 23 12.76 3.61 -6.03
CA ASN A 23 11.75 4.66 -6.04
C ASN A 23 11.25 4.93 -7.48
N GLY A 24 9.94 4.80 -7.70
CA GLY A 24 9.32 4.96 -9.02
C GLY A 24 9.25 3.68 -9.86
N GLU A 25 9.83 2.57 -9.38
CA GLU A 25 9.87 1.32 -10.11
C GLU A 25 8.73 0.37 -9.75
N LYS A 26 8.37 -0.50 -10.70
CA LYS A 26 7.47 -1.62 -10.45
C LYS A 26 8.24 -2.75 -9.76
N VAL A 27 7.77 -3.15 -8.59
CA VAL A 27 8.48 -4.09 -7.69
C VAL A 27 7.54 -5.12 -7.07
N LYS A 28 8.13 -6.10 -6.39
CA LYS A 28 7.46 -6.93 -5.38
C LYS A 28 7.83 -6.42 -3.99
N LEU A 29 6.83 -6.03 -3.22
CA LEU A 29 7.00 -5.58 -1.85
C LEU A 29 6.52 -6.67 -0.90
N ILE A 30 7.39 -7.10 0.02
CA ILE A 30 7.09 -8.14 1.00
C ILE A 30 7.08 -7.50 2.39
N GLY A 31 6.01 -7.75 3.14
CA GLY A 31 5.91 -7.27 4.52
C GLY A 31 4.60 -7.65 5.18
N ARG A 32 4.42 -7.20 6.43
CA ARG A 32 3.22 -7.49 7.23
C ARG A 32 2.12 -6.49 6.90
N TYR A 33 0.97 -6.97 6.47
CA TYR A 33 -0.19 -6.14 6.23
C TYR A 33 -0.84 -5.75 7.56
N ILE A 34 -1.02 -4.44 7.80
CA ILE A 34 -1.69 -3.89 8.98
C ILE A 34 -2.79 -2.95 8.52
N SER A 35 -4.01 -3.22 8.97
CA SER A 35 -5.17 -2.36 8.71
C SER A 35 -5.52 -1.47 9.90
N ARG A 36 -6.12 -0.33 9.61
CA ARG A 36 -6.76 0.53 10.59
C ARG A 36 -8.14 0.93 10.12
N THR A 37 -9.09 0.77 11.02
CA THR A 37 -10.50 1.03 10.82
C THR A 37 -10.91 2.28 11.60
N TRP A 38 -11.62 3.20 10.97
CA TRP A 38 -12.22 4.34 11.66
C TRP A 38 -13.51 4.80 10.99
N LYS A 39 -14.37 5.45 11.75
CA LYS A 39 -15.54 6.15 11.21
C LYS A 39 -15.14 7.59 10.92
N PRO A 40 -15.07 8.04 9.66
CA PRO A 40 -14.81 9.44 9.37
C PRO A 40 -15.99 10.29 9.85
N ASP A 41 -15.71 11.52 10.28
CA ASP A 41 -16.78 12.49 10.50
C ASP A 41 -17.41 12.83 9.13
N GLY A 42 -18.72 12.60 9.00
CA GLY A 42 -19.48 12.76 7.77
C GLY A 42 -19.39 14.16 7.15
N LYS A 43 -18.99 15.18 7.94
CA LYS A 43 -18.72 16.53 7.43
C LYS A 43 -17.52 16.58 6.48
N PHE A 44 -16.57 15.65 6.60
CA PHE A 44 -15.34 15.62 5.81
C PHE A 44 -15.36 14.62 4.65
N THR A 45 -16.43 13.83 4.52
CA THR A 45 -16.54 12.82 3.45
C THR A 45 -17.09 13.40 2.15
N GLY A 46 -17.73 14.56 2.20
CA GLY A 46 -18.45 15.15 1.07
C GLY A 46 -19.69 14.35 0.65
N ILE A 47 -20.10 13.35 1.45
CA ILE A 47 -21.25 12.49 1.19
C ILE A 47 -22.27 12.74 2.32
N PRO A 48 -23.39 13.45 2.05
CA PRO A 48 -24.46 13.63 3.01
C PRO A 48 -24.96 12.30 3.55
N GLY A 49 -24.99 12.15 4.87
CA GLY A 49 -25.47 10.91 5.52
C GLY A 49 -24.51 9.71 5.43
N PHE A 50 -23.22 9.93 5.16
CA PHE A 50 -22.24 8.84 5.15
C PHE A 50 -22.18 8.09 6.49
N GLN A 51 -22.54 6.80 6.46
CA GLN A 51 -22.47 5.90 7.62
C GLN A 51 -21.37 4.83 7.49
N GLY A 52 -20.61 4.86 6.38
CA GLY A 52 -19.59 3.85 6.12
C GLY A 52 -18.39 3.95 7.07
N ILE A 53 -17.60 2.88 7.07
CA ILE A 53 -16.36 2.79 7.81
C ILE A 53 -15.22 2.93 6.81
N TYR A 54 -14.21 3.72 7.14
CA TYR A 54 -12.98 3.78 6.35
C TYR A 54 -11.99 2.78 6.92
N ILE A 55 -11.48 1.94 6.03
CA ILE A 55 -10.38 1.03 6.32
C ILE A 55 -9.23 1.40 5.40
N LYS A 56 -8.07 1.64 5.98
CA LYS A 56 -6.80 1.79 5.26
C LYS A 56 -5.84 0.73 5.73
N ALA A 57 -4.89 0.38 4.87
CA ALA A 57 -3.85 -0.57 5.21
C ALA A 57 -2.47 -0.07 4.81
N ARG A 58 -1.49 -0.56 5.55
CA ARG A 58 -0.06 -0.37 5.33
C ARG A 58 0.61 -1.73 5.30
N ILE A 59 1.71 -1.82 4.58
CA ILE A 59 2.62 -2.96 4.63
C ILE A 59 3.84 -2.52 5.42
N ILE A 60 4.10 -3.22 6.52
CA ILE A 60 5.24 -2.99 7.40
C ILE A 60 6.39 -3.88 6.92
N LEU A 61 7.47 -3.25 6.49
CA LEU A 61 8.70 -3.89 6.03
C LEU A 61 9.47 -4.53 7.19
N GLU A 62 10.50 -5.31 6.86
CA GLU A 62 11.31 -6.05 7.85
C GLU A 62 12.00 -5.11 8.86
N ASP A 63 12.35 -3.88 8.44
CA ASP A 63 12.97 -2.85 9.26
C ASP A 63 11.95 -1.92 9.96
N GLY A 64 10.66 -2.24 9.91
CA GLY A 64 9.59 -1.46 10.50
C GLY A 64 9.14 -0.25 9.66
N MET A 65 9.71 -0.04 8.48
CA MET A 65 9.25 1.00 7.56
C MET A 65 7.81 0.73 7.12
N GLU A 66 6.97 1.75 7.18
CA GLU A 66 5.57 1.65 6.80
C GLU A 66 5.35 2.12 5.36
N VAL A 67 4.69 1.29 4.55
CA VAL A 67 4.34 1.62 3.17
C VAL A 67 2.83 1.55 3.01
N SER A 68 2.19 2.69 2.70
CA SER A 68 0.75 2.73 2.48
C SER A 68 0.35 2.01 1.20
N ILE A 69 -0.78 1.31 1.20
CA ILE A 69 -1.40 0.78 -0.03
C ILE A 69 -2.16 1.94 -0.69
N PHE A 70 -1.65 2.39 -1.82
CA PHE A 70 -1.93 3.70 -2.43
C PHE A 70 -1.61 4.88 -1.50
N PRO A 71 -1.47 6.10 -2.06
CA PRO A 71 -1.40 7.28 -1.23
C PRO A 71 -2.67 7.41 -0.37
N SER A 72 -2.52 7.81 0.88
CA SER A 72 -3.59 7.88 1.87
C SER A 72 -4.69 8.90 1.49
N TRP A 73 -4.39 9.85 0.61
CA TRP A 73 -5.37 10.79 0.07
C TRP A 73 -6.13 10.26 -1.15
N ASN A 74 -5.66 9.20 -1.80
CA ASN A 74 -6.34 8.59 -2.92
C ASN A 74 -7.50 7.71 -2.44
N LYS A 75 -8.67 7.79 -3.07
CA LYS A 75 -9.82 6.91 -2.80
C LYS A 75 -9.46 5.42 -2.95
N GLN A 76 -8.53 5.10 -3.85
CA GLN A 76 -8.00 3.75 -4.01
C GLN A 76 -7.28 3.23 -2.76
N SER A 77 -6.92 4.06 -1.77
CA SER A 77 -6.37 3.56 -0.50
C SER A 77 -7.40 2.87 0.39
N LEU A 78 -8.70 3.09 0.14
CA LEU A 78 -9.76 2.43 0.93
C LEU A 78 -9.79 0.93 0.65
N ARG A 79 -9.92 0.16 1.72
CA ARG A 79 -9.91 -1.32 1.72
C ARG A 79 -11.29 -1.86 2.06
N SER A 80 -11.62 -3.03 1.54
CA SER A 80 -12.84 -3.74 1.95
C SER A 80 -12.63 -4.47 3.28
N PRO A 81 -13.70 -4.70 4.06
CA PRO A 81 -13.63 -5.57 5.23
C PRO A 81 -13.11 -6.98 4.90
N GLU A 82 -13.51 -7.54 3.75
CA GLU A 82 -13.11 -8.87 3.29
C GLU A 82 -11.60 -8.98 3.03
N GLU A 83 -11.01 -7.99 2.34
CA GLU A 83 -9.55 -7.92 2.13
C GLU A 83 -8.83 -7.84 3.49
N THR A 84 -9.38 -7.02 4.38
CA THR A 84 -8.81 -6.79 5.71
C THR A 84 -8.84 -8.05 6.56
N GLU A 85 -9.96 -8.75 6.62
CA GLU A 85 -10.08 -10.02 7.34
C GLU A 85 -9.08 -11.07 6.82
N LYS A 86 -8.89 -11.12 5.50
CA LYS A 86 -7.96 -12.04 4.86
C LYS A 86 -6.49 -11.76 5.16
N TYR A 87 -6.08 -10.49 5.17
CA TYR A 87 -4.66 -10.11 5.21
C TYR A 87 -4.19 -9.47 6.51
N ASN A 88 -5.07 -9.01 7.39
CA ASN A 88 -4.65 -8.28 8.59
C ASN A 88 -3.71 -9.13 9.47
N HIS A 89 -2.56 -8.56 9.81
CA HIS A 89 -1.41 -9.18 10.48
C HIS A 89 -0.68 -10.30 9.71
N GLN A 90 -1.10 -10.62 8.49
CA GLN A 90 -0.46 -11.63 7.64
C GLN A 90 0.73 -11.06 6.86
N MET A 91 1.66 -11.95 6.47
CA MET A 91 2.71 -11.61 5.52
C MET A 91 2.12 -11.62 4.11
N VAL A 92 2.41 -10.58 3.33
CA VAL A 92 1.86 -10.40 1.98
C VAL A 92 2.96 -10.09 0.97
N GLU A 93 2.70 -10.46 -0.28
CA GLU A 93 3.42 -9.98 -1.46
C GLU A 93 2.50 -8.98 -2.19
N ALA A 94 2.97 -7.74 -2.32
CA ALA A 94 2.29 -6.68 -3.04
C ALA A 94 3.11 -6.30 -4.28
N VAL A 95 2.48 -6.38 -5.46
CA VAL A 95 3.08 -5.97 -6.72
C VAL A 95 2.53 -4.60 -7.09
N GLY A 96 3.41 -3.67 -7.44
CA GLY A 96 3.01 -2.31 -7.82
C GLY A 96 4.20 -1.37 -7.97
N VAL A 97 3.90 -0.10 -8.25
CA VAL A 97 4.93 0.95 -8.34
C VAL A 97 5.13 1.58 -6.97
N VAL A 98 6.34 1.49 -6.42
CA VAL A 98 6.65 2.10 -5.12
C VAL A 98 7.06 3.56 -5.26
N GLN A 99 6.74 4.34 -4.26
CA GLN A 99 7.13 5.74 -4.11
C GLN A 99 7.66 5.94 -2.70
N PHE A 100 8.85 6.51 -2.59
CA PHE A 100 9.49 6.83 -1.33
C PHE A 100 9.30 8.31 -1.00
N GLU A 101 8.76 8.59 0.19
CA GLU A 101 8.52 9.96 0.67
C GLU A 101 7.74 10.86 -0.32
N GLY A 102 6.73 10.29 -0.99
CA GLY A 102 5.86 11.02 -1.91
C GLY A 102 5.03 12.08 -1.21
N THR A 103 4.78 13.19 -1.90
CA THR A 103 4.06 14.35 -1.39
C THR A 103 2.66 14.47 -1.99
N LEU A 104 1.69 14.90 -1.18
CA LEU A 104 0.29 15.13 -1.61
C LEU A 104 0.17 16.25 -2.66
N SER A 105 1.04 17.25 -2.57
CA SER A 105 1.20 18.35 -3.52
C SER A 105 2.64 18.87 -3.43
N PRO A 106 3.14 19.63 -4.42
CA PRO A 106 4.53 20.13 -4.41
C PRO A 106 4.94 20.89 -3.15
N ASN A 107 3.98 21.47 -2.41
CA ASN A 107 4.20 22.25 -1.19
C ASN A 107 3.77 21.51 0.09
N SER A 108 3.42 20.22 0.01
CA SER A 108 2.99 19.44 1.18
C SER A 108 4.18 19.10 2.08
N GLN A 109 4.04 19.37 3.37
CA GLN A 109 4.98 18.88 4.40
C GLN A 109 4.73 17.40 4.75
N ILE A 110 3.55 16.88 4.43
CA ILE A 110 3.23 15.47 4.62
C ILE A 110 3.92 14.68 3.53
N ARG A 111 4.83 13.80 3.96
CA ARG A 111 5.51 12.80 3.15
C ARG A 111 5.08 11.42 3.60
N GLU A 112 4.80 10.54 2.66
CA GLU A 112 4.55 9.14 2.95
C GLU A 112 5.14 8.27 1.86
N SER A 113 5.58 7.07 2.24
CA SER A 113 5.91 6.04 1.25
C SER A 113 4.68 5.21 0.96
N TYR A 114 4.46 4.88 -0.30
CA TYR A 114 3.30 4.12 -0.73
C TYR A 114 3.61 3.23 -1.93
N ILE A 115 2.74 2.25 -2.16
CA ILE A 115 2.74 1.43 -3.36
C ILE A 115 1.44 1.65 -4.13
N ASN A 116 1.55 2.03 -5.40
CA ASN A 116 0.42 2.00 -6.33
C ASN A 116 0.17 0.54 -6.71
N LEU A 117 -0.70 -0.09 -5.91
CA LEU A 117 -0.94 -1.53 -5.92
C LEU A 117 -1.57 -1.99 -7.24
N THR A 118 -0.99 -3.04 -7.82
CA THR A 118 -1.52 -3.76 -8.98
C THR A 118 -2.08 -5.12 -8.55
N GLN A 119 -1.39 -5.84 -7.66
CA GLN A 119 -1.79 -7.15 -7.16
C GLN A 119 -1.38 -7.31 -5.70
N LEU A 120 -2.21 -7.98 -4.90
CA LEU A 120 -1.94 -8.33 -3.51
C LEU A 120 -2.22 -9.83 -3.30
N GLY A 121 -1.26 -10.53 -2.71
CA GLY A 121 -1.36 -11.96 -2.42
C GLY A 121 -0.79 -12.31 -1.05
N PRO A 122 -1.15 -13.48 -0.50
CA PRO A 122 -0.44 -14.02 0.66
C PRO A 122 1.01 -14.32 0.28
N TYR A 123 1.94 -14.08 1.20
CA TYR A 123 3.33 -14.54 1.09
C TYR A 123 3.45 -15.87 1.85
N LEU A 124 3.74 -16.95 1.10
CA LEU A 124 3.90 -18.31 1.61
C LEU A 124 5.36 -18.62 1.95
#